data_AF-A0A192IBY8-F1
#
_entry.id   AF-A0A192IBY8-F1
#
_cell.length_a   1.000
_cell.length_b   1.000
_cell.length_c   1.000
_cell.angle_alpha   90.00
_cell.angle_beta   90.00
_cell.angle_gamma   90.00
#
_symmetry.space_group_name_H-M   'P 1'
#
loop_
_entity.id
_entity.type
_entity.pdbx_description
1 polymer ?
#
loop_
_entity_poly.entity_id
_entity_poly.type
_entity_poly.pdbx_seq_one_letter_code
_entity_poly.pdbx_strand_id
1 'polypeptide(L)'
;DILGALLLILALMLLVLFAPDLLGDPDNYTPANPLNTPPHIKPEWYFLFAYAILRSIPNKLGGVLALAFSILILALIPLLHTSKQRSMMFRPLSQCLFWALVADLLTLTWIGGQPVEHPYITIGQLASILYFLLILV
;
A
#
# COMPACT_ATOMS: atom_id res chain seq x y z
N ASP A 1 -21.27 -17.53 0.62
CA ASP A 1 -21.18 -16.69 1.83
C ASP A 1 -20.73 -17.45 3.07
N ILE A 2 -21.49 -18.43 3.57
CA ILE A 2 -21.13 -19.17 4.82
C ILE A 2 -19.73 -19.80 4.74
N LEU A 3 -19.40 -20.51 3.65
CA LEU A 3 -18.06 -21.08 3.47
C LEU A 3 -16.96 -20.00 3.52
N GLY A 4 -17.19 -18.85 2.89
CA GLY A 4 -16.23 -17.73 2.90
C GLY A 4 -16.06 -17.13 4.30
N ALA A 5 -17.15 -16.98 5.05
CA ALA A 5 -17.09 -16.54 6.44
C ALA A 5 -16.31 -17.52 7.32
N LEU A 6 -16.53 -18.84 7.14
CA LEU A 6 -15.78 -19.87 7.86
C LEU A 6 -14.28 -19.82 7.55
N LEU A 7 -13.89 -19.61 6.29
CA LEU A 7 -12.49 -19.47 5.89
C LEU A 7 -11.85 -18.21 6.49
N LEU A 8 -12.57 -17.08 6.51
CA LEU A 8 -12.09 -15.84 7.14
C LEU A 8 -11.90 -16.01 8.65
N ILE A 9 -12.87 -16.62 9.35
CA ILE A 9 -12.78 -16.89 10.79
C ILE A 9 -11.62 -17.85 11.06
N LEU A 10 -11.44 -18.88 10.25
CA LEU A 10 -10.31 -19.81 10.40
C LEU A 10 -8.97 -19.06 10.32
N ALA A 11 -8.77 -18.22 9.30
CA ALA A 11 -7.54 -17.44 9.16
C ALA A 11 -7.32 -16.47 10.34
N LEU A 12 -8.38 -15.79 10.78
CA LEU A 12 -8.35 -14.89 11.93
C LEU A 12 -7.97 -15.64 13.22
N MET A 13 -8.61 -16.78 13.50
CA MET A 13 -8.36 -17.55 14.70
C MET A 13 -6.97 -18.18 14.70
N LEU A 14 -6.44 -18.58 13.53
CA LEU A 14 -5.05 -19.03 13.42
C LEU A 14 -4.08 -17.92 13.83
N LEU A 15 -4.29 -16.69 13.35
CA LEU A 15 -3.45 -15.55 13.70
C LEU A 15 -3.56 -15.22 15.20
N VAL A 16 -4.78 -15.05 15.71
CA VAL A 16 -5.02 -14.65 17.11
C VAL A 16 -4.51 -15.70 18.11
N LEU A 17 -4.74 -16.99 17.84
CA LEU A 17 -4.41 -18.05 18.81
C LEU A 17 -2.95 -18.50 18.74
N PHE A 18 -2.33 -18.49 17.55
CA PHE A 18 -0.97 -19.03 17.38
C PHE A 18 0.11 -17.95 17.18
N ALA A 19 -0.24 -16.77 16.65
CA ALA A 19 0.74 -15.72 16.35
C ALA A 19 0.13 -14.31 16.50
N PRO A 20 -0.38 -13.94 17.70
CA PRO A 20 -1.18 -12.72 17.91
C PRO A 20 -0.43 -11.43 17.55
N ASP A 21 0.88 -11.40 17.78
CA ASP A 21 1.72 -10.23 17.56
C ASP A 21 2.44 -10.22 16.20
N LEU A 22 2.16 -11.19 15.32
CA LEU A 22 2.86 -11.33 14.03
C LEU A 22 2.79 -10.08 13.16
N LEU A 23 1.69 -9.33 13.25
CA LEU A 23 1.43 -8.11 12.48
C LEU A 23 1.64 -6.82 13.30
N GLY A 24 2.06 -6.94 14.56
CA GLY A 24 2.26 -5.81 15.47
C GLY A 24 3.67 -5.22 15.38
N ASP A 25 3.86 -4.07 16.02
CA ASP A 25 5.18 -3.46 16.19
C ASP A 25 5.62 -3.58 17.66
N PRO A 26 6.78 -4.20 17.96
CA PRO A 26 7.30 -4.32 19.32
C PRO A 26 7.46 -2.99 20.06
N ASP A 27 7.70 -1.88 19.33
CA ASP A 27 7.89 -0.56 19.94
C ASP A 27 6.62 -0.09 20.68
N ASN A 28 5.43 -0.54 20.25
CA ASN A 28 4.15 -0.20 20.88
C ASN A 28 3.93 -0.86 22.25
N TYR A 29 4.78 -1.79 22.66
CA TYR A 29 4.78 -2.33 24.03
C TYR A 29 5.49 -1.41 25.04
N THR A 30 6.21 -0.40 24.56
CA THR A 30 6.82 0.62 25.41
C THR A 30 5.89 1.83 25.58
N PRO A 31 5.71 2.37 26.80
CA PRO A 31 4.93 3.59 26.99
C PRO A 31 5.49 4.77 26.20
N ALA A 32 4.60 5.58 25.62
CA ALA A 32 4.99 6.70 24.78
C ALA A 32 5.89 7.71 25.52
N ASN A 33 6.99 8.11 24.87
CA ASN A 33 7.91 9.12 25.37
C ASN A 33 8.04 10.27 24.35
N PRO A 34 7.50 11.48 24.62
CA PRO A 34 7.54 12.59 23.67
C PRO A 34 8.96 13.16 23.43
N LEU A 35 9.94 12.78 24.26
CA LEU A 35 11.33 13.24 24.16
C LEU A 35 12.23 12.28 23.36
N ASN A 36 11.72 11.10 22.96
CA ASN A 36 12.50 10.10 22.24
C ASN A 36 11.68 9.47 21.10
N THR A 37 12.14 9.63 19.87
CA THR A 37 11.58 8.98 18.69
C THR A 37 12.31 7.66 18.40
N PRO A 38 11.59 6.53 18.25
CA PRO A 38 12.20 5.27 17.84
C PRO A 38 12.96 5.40 16.51
N PRO A 39 14.06 4.66 16.32
CA PRO A 39 14.95 4.82 15.16
C PRO A 39 14.28 4.43 13.83
N HIS A 40 13.32 3.49 13.84
CA HIS A 40 12.65 2.98 12.64
C HIS A 40 11.14 3.20 12.68
N ILE A 41 10.71 4.43 12.98
CA ILE A 41 9.29 4.77 13.02
C ILE A 41 8.61 4.54 11.66
N LYS A 42 7.57 3.71 11.66
CA LYS A 42 6.74 3.38 10.50
C LYS A 42 5.31 3.14 10.97
N PRO A 43 4.30 3.33 10.10
CA PRO A 43 2.93 2.97 10.44
C PRO A 43 2.70 1.46 10.34
N GLU A 44 1.50 1.02 10.68
CA GLU A 44 1.06 -0.36 10.51
C GLU A 44 1.09 -0.79 9.03
N TRP A 45 1.18 -2.11 8.82
CA TRP A 45 1.47 -2.70 7.51
C TRP A 45 0.52 -2.25 6.39
N TYR A 46 -0.77 -2.07 6.69
CA TYR A 46 -1.79 -1.65 5.71
C TYR A 46 -1.69 -0.18 5.28
N PHE A 47 -0.88 0.64 5.98
CA PHE A 47 -0.59 2.02 5.58
C PHE A 47 0.76 2.18 4.87
N LEU A 48 1.58 1.13 4.80
CA LEU A 48 2.94 1.22 4.27
C LEU A 48 2.99 1.67 2.81
N PHE A 49 2.04 1.26 1.97
CA PHE A 49 2.01 1.68 0.56
C PHE A 49 1.86 3.20 0.43
N ALA A 50 0.97 3.80 1.22
CA ALA A 50 0.69 5.23 1.20
C ALA A 50 1.86 6.02 1.82
N TYR A 51 2.46 5.47 2.88
CA TYR A 51 3.67 5.99 3.49
C TYR A 51 4.87 5.97 2.53
N ALA A 52 5.02 4.94 1.70
CA ALA A 52 6.05 4.88 0.66
C ALA A 52 5.86 5.99 -0.38
N ILE A 53 4.63 6.23 -0.84
CA ILE A 53 4.31 7.34 -1.76
C ILE A 53 4.66 8.70 -1.13
N LEU A 54 4.29 8.92 0.14
CA LEU A 54 4.60 10.16 0.85
C LEU A 54 6.11 10.42 0.93
N ARG A 55 6.91 9.40 1.25
CA ARG A 55 8.38 9.51 1.37
C ARG A 55 9.10 9.66 0.03
N SER A 56 8.48 9.23 -1.05
CA SER A 56 9.10 9.26 -2.38
C SER A 56 9.26 10.68 -2.94
N ILE A 57 8.45 11.63 -2.46
CA ILE A 57 8.50 13.03 -2.88
C ILE A 57 9.32 13.84 -1.87
N PRO A 58 10.50 14.40 -2.24
CA PRO A 58 11.33 15.21 -1.35
C PRO A 58 10.77 16.63 -1.17
N ASN A 59 9.48 16.76 -0.93
CA ASN A 59 8.77 18.01 -0.65
C ASN A 59 7.62 17.75 0.33
N LYS A 60 7.55 18.53 1.42
CA LYS A 60 6.53 18.34 2.46
C LYS A 60 5.09 18.45 1.94
N LEU A 61 4.79 19.51 1.17
CA LEU A 61 3.45 19.72 0.63
C LEU A 61 3.13 18.68 -0.46
N GLY A 62 4.07 18.45 -1.38
CA GLY A 62 3.93 17.49 -2.47
C GLY A 62 3.69 16.06 -1.98
N GLY A 63 4.45 15.61 -0.97
CA GLY A 63 4.27 14.29 -0.36
C GLY A 63 2.89 14.11 0.29
N VAL A 64 2.40 15.14 1.00
CA VAL A 64 1.05 15.11 1.61
C VAL A 64 -0.05 15.11 0.54
N LEU A 65 0.10 15.91 -0.52
CA LEU A 65 -0.85 15.90 -1.63
C LEU A 65 -0.86 14.55 -2.35
N ALA A 66 0.30 13.94 -2.59
CA ALA A 66 0.40 12.62 -3.22
C ALA A 66 -0.18 11.52 -2.33
N LEU A 67 0.03 11.57 -1.01
CA LEU A 67 -0.61 10.69 -0.05
C LEU A 67 -2.14 10.79 -0.18
N ALA A 68 -2.70 11.99 -0.09
CA ALA A 68 -4.14 12.19 -0.20
C ALA A 68 -4.67 11.69 -1.56
N PHE A 69 -3.95 12.01 -2.64
CA PHE A 69 -4.33 11.61 -3.98
C PHE A 69 -4.22 10.10 -4.21
N SER A 70 -3.34 9.39 -3.51
CA SER A 70 -3.23 7.94 -3.61
C SER A 70 -4.53 7.21 -3.26
N ILE A 71 -5.39 7.82 -2.43
CA ILE A 71 -6.72 7.30 -2.08
C ILE A 71 -7.80 7.99 -2.92
N LEU A 72 -7.75 9.33 -3.05
CA LEU A 72 -8.77 10.09 -3.78
C LEU A 72 -8.85 9.73 -5.27
N ILE A 73 -7.77 9.21 -5.86
CA ILE A 73 -7.75 8.72 -7.24
C ILE A 73 -8.81 7.63 -7.49
N LEU A 74 -9.23 6.88 -6.47
CA LEU A 74 -10.31 5.89 -6.59
C LEU A 74 -11.64 6.51 -7.04
N ALA A 75 -11.90 7.77 -6.68
CA ALA A 75 -13.10 8.49 -7.11
C ALA A 75 -13.07 8.83 -8.61
N LEU A 76 -11.88 8.86 -9.23
CA LEU A 76 -11.71 9.10 -10.66
C LEU A 76 -11.88 7.84 -11.51
N ILE A 77 -11.76 6.63 -10.92
CA ILE A 77 -11.84 5.35 -11.65
C ILE A 77 -13.08 5.23 -12.57
N PRO A 78 -14.30 5.62 -12.14
CA PRO A 78 -15.46 5.57 -13.03
C PRO A 78 -15.34 6.50 -14.25
N LEU A 79 -14.68 7.66 -14.09
CA LEU A 79 -14.48 8.66 -15.13
C LEU A 79 -13.38 8.23 -16.13
N LEU A 80 -12.45 7.41 -15.68
CA LEU A 80 -11.32 6.89 -16.49
C LEU A 80 -11.71 5.65 -17.32
N HIS A 81 -12.95 5.16 -17.23
CA HIS A 81 -13.38 3.98 -17.97
C HIS A 81 -13.58 4.27 -19.46
N THR A 82 -12.60 3.90 -20.29
CA THR A 82 -12.61 4.11 -21.75
C THR A 82 -13.09 2.90 -22.56
N SER A 83 -13.21 1.73 -21.94
CA SER A 83 -13.55 0.50 -22.65
C SER A 83 -15.03 0.41 -22.98
N LYS A 84 -15.36 -0.26 -24.08
CA LYS A 84 -16.75 -0.64 -24.41
C LYS A 84 -17.26 -1.82 -23.57
N GLN A 85 -16.36 -2.51 -22.85
CA GLN A 85 -16.67 -3.67 -22.03
C GLN A 85 -16.45 -3.34 -20.56
N ARG A 86 -17.48 -3.58 -19.74
CA ARG A 86 -17.44 -3.30 -18.30
C ARG A 86 -16.36 -4.10 -17.56
N SER A 87 -16.25 -5.40 -17.83
CA SER A 87 -15.31 -6.30 -17.15
C SER A 87 -13.97 -6.42 -17.90
N MET A 88 -12.92 -6.79 -17.19
CA MET A 88 -11.62 -7.14 -17.78
C MET A 88 -11.54 -8.59 -18.27
N MET A 89 -12.57 -9.42 -18.07
CA MET A 89 -12.55 -10.86 -18.43
C MET A 89 -12.09 -11.13 -19.87
N PHE A 90 -12.49 -10.28 -20.82
CA PHE A 90 -12.13 -10.41 -22.24
C PHE A 90 -11.13 -9.34 -22.71
N ARG A 91 -10.37 -8.76 -21.79
CA ARG A 91 -9.39 -7.69 -22.05
C ARG A 91 -8.00 -8.09 -21.53
N PRO A 92 -7.26 -8.97 -22.23
CA PRO A 92 -5.99 -9.52 -21.74
C PRO A 92 -4.97 -8.43 -21.37
N LEU A 93 -4.85 -7.38 -22.18
CA LEU A 93 -3.94 -6.27 -21.88
C LEU A 93 -4.30 -5.56 -20.57
N SER A 94 -5.60 -5.32 -20.32
CA SER A 94 -6.05 -4.70 -19.07
C SER A 94 -5.87 -5.62 -17.86
N GLN A 95 -5.96 -6.95 -18.04
CA GLN A 95 -5.63 -7.89 -16.97
C GLN A 95 -4.14 -7.83 -16.61
N CYS A 96 -3.24 -7.77 -17.60
CA CYS A 96 -1.81 -7.60 -17.34
C CYS A 96 -1.52 -6.30 -16.57
N LEU A 97 -2.13 -5.18 -16.96
CA LEU A 97 -1.99 -3.91 -16.26
C LEU A 97 -2.58 -3.94 -14.84
N PHE A 98 -3.70 -4.63 -14.65
CA PHE A 98 -4.28 -4.83 -13.32
C PHE A 98 -3.33 -5.61 -12.40
N TRP A 99 -2.75 -6.71 -12.88
CA TRP A 99 -1.79 -7.48 -12.09
C TRP A 99 -0.48 -6.72 -11.86
N ALA A 100 -0.05 -5.89 -12.82
CA ALA A 100 1.06 -4.98 -12.62
C ALA A 100 0.77 -3.97 -11.49
N LEU A 101 -0.44 -3.40 -11.43
CA LEU A 101 -0.85 -2.50 -10.35
C LEU A 101 -0.88 -3.20 -8.99
N VAL A 102 -1.35 -4.45 -8.93
CA VAL A 102 -1.32 -5.25 -7.69
C VAL A 102 0.12 -5.51 -7.23
N ALA A 103 1.00 -5.89 -8.16
CA ALA A 103 2.42 -6.09 -7.86
C ALA A 103 3.12 -4.80 -7.42
N ASP A 104 2.75 -3.66 -8.00
CA ASP A 104 3.26 -2.35 -7.62
C ASP A 104 2.83 -1.94 -6.21
N LEU A 105 1.56 -2.18 -5.83
CA LEU A 105 1.09 -1.97 -4.44
C LEU A 105 1.84 -2.85 -3.43
N LEU A 106 2.14 -4.10 -3.77
CA LEU A 106 2.97 -4.97 -2.94
C LEU A 106 4.41 -4.43 -2.81
N THR A 107 4.95 -3.90 -3.91
CA THR A 107 6.29 -3.27 -3.94
C THR A 107 6.32 -2.02 -3.06
N LEU A 108 5.32 -1.14 -3.16
CA LEU A 108 5.17 0.04 -2.31
C LEU A 108 5.03 -0.33 -0.83
N THR A 109 4.25 -1.36 -0.52
CA THR A 109 4.10 -1.88 0.85
C THR A 109 5.44 -2.35 1.41
N TRP A 110 6.20 -3.11 0.62
CA TRP A 110 7.53 -3.57 0.99
C TRP A 110 8.49 -2.39 1.23
N ILE A 111 8.55 -1.43 0.28
CA ILE A 111 9.40 -0.24 0.38
C ILE A 111 9.03 0.64 1.59
N GLY A 112 7.74 0.74 1.92
CA GLY A 112 7.27 1.45 3.11
C GLY A 112 7.89 0.92 4.40
N GLY A 113 8.20 -0.39 4.46
CA GLY A 113 8.85 -1.03 5.60
C GLY A 113 10.38 -0.95 5.61
N GLN A 114 11.02 -0.47 4.53
CA GLN A 114 12.48 -0.33 4.43
C GLN A 114 12.97 1.05 4.91
N PRO A 115 14.25 1.16 5.33
CA PRO A 115 14.86 2.44 5.66
C PRO A 115 15.00 3.35 4.42
N VAL A 116 15.13 4.66 4.66
CA VAL A 116 15.28 5.67 3.60
C VAL A 116 16.74 5.72 3.14
N GLU A 117 17.14 4.68 2.42
CA GLU A 117 18.51 4.48 1.95
C GLU A 117 18.52 4.01 0.49
N HIS A 118 19.68 4.10 -0.17
CA HIS A 118 19.86 3.50 -1.50
C HIS A 118 19.88 1.96 -1.37
N PRO A 119 19.18 1.18 -2.23
CA PRO A 119 18.44 1.59 -3.44
C PRO A 119 16.94 1.84 -3.21
N TYR A 120 16.43 1.75 -1.98
CA TYR A 120 14.99 1.82 -1.70
C TYR A 120 14.35 3.16 -2.05
N ILE A 121 15.11 4.26 -1.95
CA ILE A 121 14.63 5.59 -2.36
C ILE A 121 14.24 5.59 -3.85
N THR A 122 15.11 5.08 -4.73
CA THR A 122 14.88 5.11 -6.18
C THR A 122 13.77 4.13 -6.56
N ILE A 123 13.71 2.95 -5.92
CA ILE A 123 12.63 1.99 -6.13
C ILE A 123 11.28 2.59 -5.70
N GLY A 124 11.21 3.25 -4.53
CA GLY A 124 9.99 3.89 -4.05
C GLY A 124 9.49 4.99 -4.99
N GLN A 125 10.40 5.80 -5.53
CA GLN A 125 10.08 6.83 -6.52
C GLN A 125 9.52 6.23 -7.81
N LEU A 126 10.18 5.21 -8.36
CA LEU A 126 9.73 4.55 -9.59
C LEU A 126 8.38 3.87 -9.40
N ALA A 127 8.19 3.15 -8.29
CA ALA A 127 6.91 2.51 -7.95
C ALA A 127 5.80 3.56 -7.76
N SER A 128 6.07 4.66 -7.06
CA SER A 128 5.07 5.74 -6.89
C SER A 128 4.66 6.37 -8.21
N ILE A 129 5.60 6.57 -9.15
CA ILE A 129 5.30 7.05 -10.50
C ILE A 129 4.47 6.01 -11.25
N LEU A 130 4.85 4.74 -11.19
CA LEU A 130 4.16 3.64 -11.84
C LEU A 130 2.72 3.50 -11.35
N TYR A 131 2.47 3.62 -10.05
CA TYR A 131 1.14 3.61 -9.45
C TYR A 131 0.20 4.61 -10.11
N PHE A 132 0.60 5.89 -10.18
CA PHE A 132 -0.23 6.93 -10.78
C PHE A 132 -0.33 6.77 -12.31
N LEU A 133 0.74 6.34 -12.96
CA LEU A 133 0.75 6.11 -14.41
C LEU A 133 -0.25 5.01 -14.81
N LEU A 134 -0.22 3.86 -14.13
CA LEU A 134 -1.09 2.72 -14.43
C LEU A 134 -2.58 3.03 -14.25
N ILE A 135 -2.92 4.01 -13.40
CA ILE A 135 -4.32 4.39 -13.14
C ILE A 135 -4.77 5.51 -14.09
N LEU A 136 -3.94 6.53 -14.32
CA LEU A 136 -4.33 7.74 -15.04
C LEU A 136 -4.13 7.68 -16.56
N VAL A 137 -3.19 6.85 -17.03
CA VAL A 137 -2.77 6.77 -18.44
C VAL A 137 -3.01 5.38 -18.98
#